data_AF-A0A5C8SY30-F1
#
_entry.id   AF-A0A5C8SY30-F1
#
_cell.length_a   1.000
_cell.length_b   1.000
_cell.length_c   1.000
_cell.angle_alpha   90.00
_cell.angle_beta   90.00
_cell.angle_gamma   90.00
#
_symmetry.space_group_name_H-M   'P 1'
#
loop_
_entity.id
_entity.type
_entity.pdbx_description
1 polymer ?
#
loop_
_entity_poly.entity_id
_entity_poly.type
_entity_poly.pdbx_seq_one_letter_code
_entity_poly.pdbx_strand_id
1 'polypeptide(L)'
;LGLDPGAADVLVAYERARRFDTLAMAAATDGLNRLFSNDALPVRIARDLGLGLVDRLPGLKRFFVGEAAASRGTQPRLLRGEAL
;
A
#
# COMPACT_ATOMS: atom_id res chain seq x y z
N LEU A 1 -3.65 11.27 27.74
CA LEU A 1 -4.13 10.15 28.56
C LEU A 1 -3.63 8.88 27.91
N GLY A 2 -2.85 8.06 28.63
CA GLY A 2 -2.41 6.75 28.13
C GLY A 2 -3.57 5.78 28.26
N LEU A 3 -4.23 5.45 27.16
CA LEU A 3 -5.23 4.39 27.12
C LEU A 3 -4.49 3.04 26.99
N ASP A 4 -5.07 1.98 27.54
CA ASP A 4 -4.58 0.63 27.32
C ASP A 4 -4.71 0.28 25.82
N PRO A 5 -3.61 -0.03 25.11
CA PRO A 5 -3.65 -0.35 23.69
C PRO A 5 -4.48 -1.59 23.36
N GLY A 6 -4.75 -2.47 24.33
CA GLY A 6 -5.60 -3.65 24.17
C GLY A 6 -7.08 -3.42 24.46
N ALA A 7 -7.47 -2.24 24.94
CA ALA A 7 -8.86 -1.95 25.29
C ALA A 7 -9.77 -1.98 24.06
N ALA A 8 -10.99 -2.51 24.22
CA ALA A 8 -11.90 -2.74 23.11
C ALA A 8 -12.30 -1.46 22.35
N ASP A 9 -12.47 -0.35 23.05
CA ASP A 9 -12.77 0.96 22.47
C ASP A 9 -11.60 1.50 21.62
N VAL A 10 -10.36 1.31 22.09
CA VAL A 10 -9.14 1.65 21.34
C VAL A 10 -9.02 0.80 20.08
N LEU A 11 -9.26 -0.51 20.19
CA LEU A 11 -9.21 -1.43 19.05
C LEU A 11 -10.28 -1.11 18.00
N VAL A 12 -11.52 -0.80 18.43
CA VAL A 12 -12.60 -0.41 17.51
C VAL A 12 -12.27 0.91 16.79
N ALA A 13 -11.70 1.89 17.50
CA ALA A 13 -11.25 3.14 16.88
C ALA A 13 -10.12 2.89 15.88
N TYR A 14 -9.15 2.05 16.23
CA TYR A 14 -8.05 1.67 15.33
C TYR A 14 -8.54 0.93 14.09
N GLU A 15 -9.41 -0.07 14.24
CA GLU A 15 -10.00 -0.82 13.14
C GLU A 15 -10.73 0.12 12.18
N ARG A 16 -11.57 1.03 12.70
CA ARG A 16 -12.29 2.01 11.87
C ARG A 16 -11.33 2.93 11.10
N ALA A 17 -10.23 3.33 11.74
CA ALA A 17 -9.21 4.17 11.13
C ALA A 17 -8.40 3.43 10.06
N ARG A 18 -8.16 2.13 10.20
CA ARG A 18 -7.26 1.34 9.33
C ARG A 18 -7.93 0.41 8.34
N ARG A 19 -9.20 0.06 8.53
CA ARG A 19 -9.91 -0.94 7.71
C ARG A 19 -9.77 -0.69 6.21
N PHE A 20 -9.87 0.56 5.76
CA PHE A 20 -9.77 0.89 4.33
C PHE A 20 -8.34 0.76 3.81
N ASP A 21 -7.36 1.27 4.56
CA ASP A 21 -5.93 1.11 4.23
C ASP A 21 -5.55 -0.38 4.15
N THR A 22 -5.98 -1.17 5.13
CA THR A 22 -5.70 -2.60 5.21
C THR A 22 -6.35 -3.36 4.04
N LEU A 23 -7.61 -3.06 3.71
CA LEU A 23 -8.30 -3.66 2.57
C LEU A 23 -7.62 -3.29 1.25
N ALA A 24 -7.24 -2.03 1.07
CA ALA A 24 -6.53 -1.58 -0.12
C ALA A 24 -5.18 -2.30 -0.27
N MET A 25 -4.41 -2.41 0.82
CA MET A 25 -3.12 -3.11 0.81
C MET A 25 -3.28 -4.62 0.54
N ALA A 26 -4.30 -5.24 1.12
CA ALA A 26 -4.62 -6.65 0.88
C ALA A 26 -4.96 -6.89 -0.60
N ALA A 27 -5.83 -6.05 -1.18
CA ALA A 27 -6.20 -6.13 -2.58
C ALA A 27 -5.00 -5.86 -3.51
N ALA A 28 -4.16 -4.89 -3.19
CA ALA A 28 -2.94 -4.60 -3.95
C ALA A 28 -1.98 -5.79 -3.93
N THR A 29 -1.75 -6.38 -2.76
CA THR A 29 -0.83 -7.51 -2.60
C THR A 29 -1.33 -8.76 -3.31
N ASP A 30 -2.61 -9.11 -3.14
CA ASP A 30 -3.21 -10.25 -3.84
C ASP A 30 -3.24 -10.02 -5.36
N GLY A 31 -3.59 -8.80 -5.80
CA GLY A 31 -3.58 -8.42 -7.20
C GLY A 31 -2.19 -8.54 -7.84
N LEU A 32 -1.15 -8.06 -7.15
CA LEU A 32 0.24 -8.23 -7.58
C LEU A 32 0.63 -9.71 -7.63
N ASN A 33 0.35 -10.46 -6.56
CA ASN A 33 0.64 -11.88 -6.52
C ASN A 33 -0.02 -12.59 -7.70
N ARG A 34 -1.31 -12.36 -7.95
CA ARG A 34 -2.02 -12.93 -9.09
C ARG A 34 -1.39 -12.49 -10.41
N LEU A 35 -1.12 -11.20 -10.62
CA LEU A 35 -0.54 -10.67 -11.87
C LEU A 35 0.80 -11.34 -12.25
N PHE A 36 1.60 -11.74 -11.26
CA PHE A 36 2.93 -12.31 -11.47
C PHE A 36 3.02 -13.83 -11.28
N SER A 37 2.07 -14.47 -10.58
CA SER A 37 2.12 -15.92 -10.27
C SER A 37 1.40 -16.81 -11.29
N ASN A 38 0.76 -16.26 -12.32
CA ASN A 38 0.05 -17.04 -13.34
C ASN A 38 0.50 -16.70 -14.76
N ASP A 39 0.29 -17.65 -15.67
CA ASP A 39 0.69 -17.58 -17.08
C ASP A 39 -0.49 -17.43 -18.05
N ALA A 40 -1.66 -17.00 -17.57
CA ALA A 40 -2.80 -16.77 -18.44
C ALA A 40 -2.45 -15.69 -19.49
N LEU A 41 -2.61 -16.02 -20.78
CA LEU A 41 -2.23 -15.15 -21.89
C LEU A 41 -2.77 -13.71 -21.77
N PRO A 42 -4.05 -13.47 -21.40
CA PRO A 42 -4.56 -12.10 -21.23
C PRO A 42 -3.85 -11.33 -20.11
N VAL A 43 -3.54 -12.00 -19.00
CA VAL A 43 -2.86 -11.40 -17.84
C VAL A 43 -1.42 -11.06 -18.18
N ARG A 44 -0.74 -11.94 -18.91
CA ARG A 44 0.62 -11.70 -19.41
C ARG A 44 0.68 -10.47 -20.32
N ILE A 45 -0.24 -10.36 -21.28
CA ILE A 45 -0.31 -9.18 -22.17
C ILE A 45 -0.53 -7.91 -21.36
N ALA A 46 -1.49 -7.91 -20.43
CA ALA A 46 -1.77 -6.76 -19.58
C ALA A 46 -0.54 -6.35 -18.73
N ARG A 47 0.16 -7.33 -18.16
CA ARG A 47 1.42 -7.12 -17.41
C ARG A 47 2.50 -6.49 -18.27
N ASP A 48 2.76 -7.04 -19.45
CA ASP A 48 3.83 -6.59 -20.32
C ASP A 48 3.58 -5.17 -20.84
N LEU A 49 2.33 -4.87 -21.21
CA LEU A 49 1.91 -3.51 -21.58
C LEU A 49 2.04 -2.53 -20.40
N GLY A 50 1.61 -2.95 -19.21
CA GLY A 50 1.70 -2.14 -17.99
C GLY A 50 3.15 -1.80 -17.63
N LEU A 51 4.04 -2.79 -17.63
CA LEU A 51 5.47 -2.58 -17.35
C LEU A 51 6.12 -1.68 -18.42
N GLY A 52 5.79 -1.89 -19.70
CA GLY A 52 6.26 -1.03 -20.78
C GLY A 52 5.80 0.43 -20.64
N LEU A 53 4.58 0.66 -20.17
CA LEU A 53 4.05 2.00 -19.89
C LEU A 53 4.78 2.67 -18.72
N VAL A 54 4.98 1.93 -17.63
CA VAL A 54 5.72 2.43 -16.46
C VAL A 54 7.14 2.82 -16.82
N ASP A 55 7.83 2.02 -17.63
CA ASP A 55 9.20 2.30 -18.00
C ASP A 55 9.33 3.54 -18.91
N ARG A 56 8.35 3.77 -19.79
CA ARG A 56 8.33 4.92 -20.71
C ARG A 56 7.84 6.22 -20.09
N LEU A 57 7.21 6.19 -18.92
CA LEU A 57 6.67 7.37 -18.24
C LEU A 57 7.41 7.62 -16.91
N PRO A 58 8.47 8.45 -16.88
CA PRO A 58 9.25 8.72 -15.66
C PRO A 58 8.43 9.26 -14.48
N GLY A 59 7.34 9.98 -14.75
CA GLY A 59 6.39 10.40 -13.72
C GLY A 59 5.70 9.21 -13.04
N LEU A 60 5.22 8.26 -13.84
CA LEU A 60 4.54 7.06 -13.36
C LEU A 60 5.51 6.13 -12.62
N LYS A 61 6.73 5.95 -13.15
CA LYS A 61 7.80 5.20 -12.47
C LYS A 61 8.12 5.80 -11.10
N ARG A 62 8.32 7.12 -11.04
CA ARG A 62 8.52 7.84 -9.77
C ARG A 62 7.32 7.71 -8.83
N PHE A 63 6.10 7.67 -9.37
CA PHE A 63 4.87 7.46 -8.61
C PHE A 63 4.76 6.04 -8.00
N PHE A 64 5.18 5.00 -8.70
CA PHE A 64 5.16 3.66 -8.09
C PHE A 64 6.29 3.49 -7.06
N VAL A 65 7.50 3.97 -7.37
CA VAL A 65 8.67 3.81 -6.48
C VAL A 65 8.46 4.50 -5.13
N GLY A 66 8.00 5.74 -5.10
CA GLY A 66 7.76 6.43 -3.82
C GLY A 66 6.53 5.92 -3.05
N GLU A 67 5.58 5.26 -3.71
CA GLU A 67 4.49 4.57 -3.01
C GLU A 67 5.06 3.34 -2.29
N ALA A 68 5.86 2.54 -3.00
CA ALA A 68 6.54 1.37 -2.44
C ALA A 68 7.54 1.74 -1.32
N ALA A 69 8.18 2.90 -1.41
CA ALA A 69 9.09 3.41 -0.38
C ALA A 69 8.35 4.00 0.84
N ALA A 70 7.01 4.01 0.85
CA ALA A 70 6.19 4.70 1.85
C ALA A 70 6.58 6.17 2.07
N SER A 71 7.11 6.82 1.03
CA SER A 71 7.56 8.22 1.08
C SER A 71 6.44 9.22 0.80
N ARG A 72 5.28 8.72 0.35
CA ARG A 72 4.06 9.50 0.12
C ARG A 72 3.00 9.15 1.16
N GLY A 73 2.89 9.95 2.23
CA GLY A 73 1.85 9.79 3.24
C GLY A 73 2.15 10.60 4.50
N THR A 74 1.13 10.83 5.33
CA THR A 74 1.31 11.47 6.64
C THR A 74 2.01 10.49 7.58
N GLN A 75 3.32 10.63 7.74
CA GLN A 75 4.08 9.80 8.65
C GLN A 75 3.72 10.14 10.11
N PRO A 76 3.37 9.14 10.94
CA PRO A 76 3.19 9.32 12.38
C PRO A 76 4.39 10.04 12.99
N ARG A 77 4.14 10.89 14.01
CA ARG A 77 5.17 11.67 14.74
C ARG A 77 6.37 10.82 15.13
N LEU A 78 6.11 9.60 15.60
CA LEU A 78 7.14 8.61 15.96
C LEU A 78 8.04 8.18 14.79
N LEU A 79 7.50 8.00 13.57
CA LEU A 79 8.30 7.67 12.39
C LEU A 79 9.16 8.86 11.92
N ARG A 80 8.79 10.08 12.31
CA ARG A 80 9.54 11.31 12.05
C ARG A 80 10.55 11.65 13.17
N GLY A 81 10.64 10.82 14.22
CA GLY A 81 11.49 11.08 15.38
C GLY A 81 10.95 12.16 16.33
N GLU A 82 9.68 12.55 16.20
CA GLU A 82 9.02 13.51 17.08
C GLU A 82 8.41 12.80 18.30
N ALA A 83 8.53 13.41 19.48
CA ALA A 83 7.86 12.93 20.70
C ALA A 83 6.32 13.03 20.58
N LEU A 84 5.60 12.10 21.23
CA LEU A 84 4.12 12.02 21.24
C LEU A 84 3.47 13.23 21.92
#